data_AF-A0A0D9VJR1-F1
#
_entry.id   AF-A0A0D9VJR1-F1
#
_cell.length_a   1.000
_cell.length_b   1.000
_cell.length_c   1.000
_cell.angle_alpha   90.00
_cell.angle_beta   90.00
_cell.angle_gamma   90.00
#
_symmetry.space_group_name_H-M   'P 1'
#
loop_
_entity.id
_entity.type
_entity.pdbx_description
1 polymer ?
#
loop_
_entity_poly.entity_id
_entity_poly.type
_entity_poly.pdbx_seq_one_letter_code
_entity_poly.pdbx_strand_id
1 'polypeptide(L)' 'MDGASEKPPHKDYYKVLEVDYDASDDTIKLSYRRLALKWHPDKHKGDNDVTAKFQEINEAYTGPDI' A
#
# COMPACT_ATOMS: atom_id res chain seq x y z
N MET A 1 16.58 6.60 -26.69
CA MET A 1 15.31 6.66 -25.93
C MET A 1 15.72 6.75 -24.49
N ASP A 2 16.08 7.96 -24.07
CA ASP A 2 16.83 8.19 -22.85
C ASP A 2 15.97 9.15 -22.01
N GLY A 3 15.23 8.55 -21.09
CA GLY A 3 14.26 9.24 -20.23
C GLY A 3 14.28 8.61 -18.85
N ALA A 4 15.48 8.52 -18.26
CA ALA A 4 15.64 8.27 -16.84
C ALA A 4 14.90 9.37 -16.07
N SER A 5 13.73 9.04 -15.53
CA SER A 5 12.97 9.92 -14.65
C SER A 5 13.39 9.61 -13.21
N GLU A 6 14.49 10.21 -12.78
CA GLU A 6 14.89 10.26 -11.37
C GLU A 6 13.94 11.21 -10.63
N LYS A 7 12.77 10.69 -10.24
CA LYS A 7 12.02 11.24 -9.09
C LYS A 7 12.35 10.35 -7.89
N PRO A 8 12.51 10.91 -6.68
CA PRO A 8 12.77 10.12 -5.46
C PRO A 8 11.69 9.04 -5.34
N PRO A 9 11.86 7.97 -4.53
CA PRO A 9 10.84 6.94 -4.38
C PRO A 9 9.61 7.58 -3.73
N HIS A 10 8.76 8.19 -4.55
CA HIS A 10 7.39 8.50 -4.23
C HIS A 10 6.85 7.12 -3.92
N LYS A 11 6.64 6.84 -2.62
CA LYS A 11 6.03 5.59 -2.20
C LYS A 11 4.76 5.49 -3.00
N ASP A 12 4.76 4.58 -3.96
CA ASP A 12 3.64 4.38 -4.86
C ASP A 12 2.53 3.76 -4.02
N TYR A 13 1.78 4.59 -3.30
CA TYR A 13 0.74 4.13 -2.37
C TYR A 13 -0.29 3.27 -3.10
N TYR A 14 -0.59 3.61 -4.35
CA TYR A 14 -1.38 2.80 -5.27
C TYR A 14 -0.79 1.39 -5.46
N LYS A 15 0.52 1.25 -5.68
CA LYS A 15 1.17 -0.09 -5.75
C LYS A 15 1.15 -0.82 -4.41
N VAL A 16 1.34 -0.12 -3.29
CA VAL A 16 1.29 -0.72 -1.94
C VAL A 16 -0.10 -1.28 -1.66
N LEU A 17 -1.14 -0.54 -2.06
CA LEU A 17 -2.53 -0.97 -1.96
C LEU A 17 -2.94 -1.95 -3.07
N GLU A 18 -2.03 -2.34 -3.97
CA GLU A 18 -2.31 -3.20 -5.11
C GLU A 18 -3.51 -2.69 -5.95
N VAL A 19 -3.59 -1.37 -6.14
CA VAL A 19 -4.60 -0.69 -6.94
C VAL A 19 -3.97 0.09 -8.09
N ASP A 20 -4.79 0.42 -9.08
CA ASP A 20 -4.39 1.29 -10.18
C ASP A 20 -4.33 2.76 -9.74
N TYR A 21 -3.59 3.59 -10.46
CA TYR A 21 -3.51 5.04 -10.22
C TYR A 21 -4.82 5.76 -10.55
N ASP A 22 -5.69 5.14 -11.36
CA ASP A 22 -7.06 5.61 -11.62
C ASP A 22 -8.09 5.01 -10.64
N ALA A 23 -7.65 4.28 -9.61
CA ALA A 23 -8.56 3.64 -8.67
C ALA A 23 -9.35 4.68 -7.85
N SER A 24 -10.68 4.54 -7.83
CA SER A 24 -11.54 5.36 -6.97
C SER A 24 -11.40 5.00 -5.50
N ASP A 25 -11.81 5.90 -4.61
CA ASP A 25 -11.80 5.73 -3.15
C ASP A 25 -12.42 4.40 -2.69
N ASP A 26 -13.49 3.95 -3.34
CA ASP A 26 -14.15 2.68 -3.04
C ASP A 26 -13.22 1.47 -3.29
N THR A 27 -12.49 1.49 -4.40
CA THR A 27 -11.51 0.46 -4.76
C THR A 27 -10.35 0.47 -3.78
N ILE A 28 -9.84 1.65 -3.44
CA ILE A 28 -8.77 1.86 -2.44
C ILE A 28 -9.20 1.27 -1.08
N LYS A 29 -10.41 1.62 -0.60
CA LYS A 29 -10.98 1.09 0.66
C LYS A 29 -11.20 -0.42 0.62
N LEU A 30 -11.58 -0.97 -0.53
CA LEU A 30 -11.80 -2.41 -0.67
C LEU A 30 -10.46 -3.16 -0.63
N SER A 31 -9.47 -2.69 -1.40
CA SER A 31 -8.13 -3.27 -1.41
C SER A 31 -7.44 -3.15 -0.06
N TYR A 32 -7.50 -1.98 0.59
CA TYR A 32 -6.98 -1.78 1.95
C TYR A 32 -7.57 -2.80 2.92
N ARG A 33 -8.90 -2.98 2.95
CA ARG A 33 -9.55 -3.97 3.82
C ARG A 33 -9.07 -5.39 3.54
N ARG A 34 -8.92 -5.75 2.25
CA ARG A 34 -8.45 -7.07 1.83
C ARG A 34 -7.00 -7.32 2.24
N LEU A 35 -6.14 -6.32 2.07
CA LEU A 35 -4.73 -6.34 2.44
C LEU A 35 -4.53 -6.35 3.95
N ALA A 36 -5.25 -5.51 4.69
CA ALA A 36 -5.21 -5.45 6.15
C ALA A 36 -5.62 -6.78 6.80
N LEU A 37 -6.59 -7.50 6.22
CA LEU A 37 -6.97 -8.85 6.68
C LEU A 37 -5.94 -9.92 6.30
N LYS A 38 -5.30 -9.78 5.13
CA LYS A 38 -4.26 -10.69 4.63
C LYS A 38 -2.97 -10.57 5.45
N TRP A 39 -2.58 -9.34 5.74
CA TRP A 39 -1.37 -8.98 6.50
C TRP A 39 -1.69 -8.65 7.95
N HIS A 40 -2.78 -9.18 8.50
CA HIS A 40 -3.19 -8.85 9.86
C HIS A 40 -2.19 -9.46 10.87
N PRO A 41 -1.60 -8.68 11.79
CA PRO A 41 -0.60 -9.19 12.75
C PRO A 41 -1.17 -10.25 13.69
N ASP A 42 -2.48 -10.25 13.95
CA ASP A 42 -3.11 -11.31 14.76
C ASP A 42 -3.08 -12.68 14.07
N LYS A 43 -3.12 -12.72 12.73
CA LYS A 43 -3.00 -13.97 11.97
C LYS A 43 -1.55 -14.40 11.76
N HIS A 44 -0.62 -13.46 11.90
CA HIS A 44 0.81 -13.66 11.67
C HIS A 44 1.62 -13.23 12.90
N LYS A 45 1.31 -13.82 14.07
CA LYS A 45 2.02 -13.52 15.31
C LYS A 45 3.48 -13.95 15.20
N GLY A 46 4.38 -12.97 15.27
CA GLY A 46 5.83 -13.17 15.25
C GLY A 46 6.51 -12.86 13.91
N ASP A 47 5.74 -12.41 12.91
CA ASP A 47 6.29 -12.09 11.60
C ASP A 47 6.53 -10.57 11.46
N ASN A 48 7.81 -10.18 11.48
CA ASN A 48 8.21 -8.76 11.37
C ASN A 48 7.88 -8.19 9.99
N ASP A 49 7.90 -9.03 8.95
CA ASP A 49 7.60 -8.64 7.58
C ASP A 49 6.13 -8.23 7.45
N VAL A 50 5.24 -8.96 8.14
CA VAL A 50 3.81 -8.66 8.17
C VAL A 50 3.53 -7.34 8.88
N THR A 51 4.25 -7.06 9.96
CA THR A 51 4.13 -5.77 10.66
C THR A 51 4.57 -4.61 9.77
N ALA A 52 5.71 -4.75 9.07
CA ALA A 52 6.20 -3.76 8.13
C ALA A 52 5.21 -3.53 6.96
N LYS A 53 4.76 -4.62 6.31
CA LYS A 53 3.74 -4.58 5.26
C LYS A 53 2.46 -3.89 5.69
N PHE A 54 1.93 -4.27 6.86
CA PHE A 54 0.70 -3.69 7.39
C PHE A 54 0.85 -2.18 7.64
N GLN A 55 2.01 -1.77 8.14
CA GLN A 55 2.33 -0.37 8.37
C GLN A 55 2.42 0.42 7.06
N GLU A 56 3.05 -0.13 6.02
CA GLU A 56 3.08 0.45 4.67
C GLU A 56 1.67 0.59 4.07
N ILE A 57 0.83 -0.45 4.19
CA ILE A 57 -0.56 -0.45 3.71
C ILE A 57 -1.39 0.63 4.41
N ASN A 58 -1.21 0.80 5.72
CA ASN A 58 -1.91 1.82 6.48
C ASN A 58 -1.41 3.24 6.17
N GLU A 59 -0.10 3.42 6.01
CA GLU A 59 0.49 4.69 5.56
C GLU A 59 -0.01 5.06 4.16
N ALA A 60 -0.07 4.08 3.25
CA ALA A 60 -0.59 4.27 1.90
C ALA A 60 -2.05 4.71 1.88
N TYR A 61 -2.89 4.12 2.72
CA TYR A 61 -4.30 4.49 2.82
C TYR A 61 -4.53 5.86 3.48
N THR A 62 -3.64 6.30 4.36
CA THR A 62 -3.76 7.58 5.10
C THR A 62 -2.93 8.72 4.50
N GLY A 63 -2.17 8.43 3.44
CA GLY A 63 -1.29 9.39 2.78
C GLY A 63 -2.06 10.52 2.09
N PRO A 64 -1.44 11.70 1.92
CA PRO A 64 -2.08 12.86 1.30
C PRO A 64 -2.25 12.78 -0.24
N ASP A 65 -1.75 11.70 -0.86
CA ASP A 65 -1.64 11.51 -2.32
C ASP A 65 -2.60 10.42 -2.85
N ILE A 66 -3.51 9.95 -1.99
CA ILE A 66 -4.49 8.87 -2.20
C ILE A 66 -5.91 9.43 -2.13
#